data_AF-A0A846E5Q4-F1
#
_entry.id   AF-A0A846E5Q4-F1
#
_cell.length_a   1.000
_cell.length_b   1.000
_cell.length_c   1.000
_cell.angle_alpha   90.00
_cell.angle_beta   90.00
_cell.angle_gamma   90.00
#
_symmetry.space_group_name_H-M   'P 1'
#
loop_
_entity.id
_entity.type
_entity.pdbx_description
1 polymer ?
#
loop_
_entity_poly.entity_id
_entity_poly.type
_entity_poly.pdbx_seq_one_letter_code
_entity_poly.pdbx_strand_id
1 'polypeptide(L)'
;MHPIQLEVIPHQTIDGLPYQHLHFRIVTADGIIAPEDLKGLHLPTHLDFKQGVVIEGKGPIWLYGYLVHECHPAAWVACYDTRLGGVVVSTHTHAVSLSQVLPIELPPNRLTLR
;
A
#
# COMPACT_ATOMS: atom_id res chain seq x y z
N MET A 1 16.08 4.77 13.43
CA MET A 1 15.39 4.34 12.20
C MET A 1 13.95 4.05 12.59
N HIS A 2 12.96 4.47 11.81
CA HIS A 2 11.56 4.22 12.13
C HIS A 2 11.28 2.70 12.06
N PRO A 3 10.53 2.10 13.01
CA PRO A 3 10.27 0.65 13.07
C PRO A 3 9.43 0.14 11.89
N ILE A 4 8.70 1.04 11.22
CA ILE A 4 7.95 0.82 9.99
C ILE A 4 8.65 1.57 8.87
N GLN A 5 9.01 0.88 7.80
CA GLN A 5 9.55 1.46 6.57
C GLN A 5 8.50 1.41 5.47
N LEU A 6 8.40 2.49 4.69
CA LEU A 6 7.51 2.61 3.54
C LEU A 6 8.34 2.81 2.25
N GLU A 7 7.94 2.13 1.19
CA GLU A 7 8.50 2.25 -0.16
C GLU A 7 7.36 2.44 -1.16
N VAL A 8 7.48 3.40 -2.07
CA VAL A 8 6.51 3.64 -3.14
C VAL A 8 7.13 3.26 -4.48
N ILE A 9 6.44 2.41 -5.24
CA ILE A 9 6.90 1.92 -6.54
C ILE A 9 5.80 2.20 -7.57
N PRO A 10 6.06 2.99 -8.63
CA PRO A 10 5.12 3.14 -9.74
C PRO A 10 4.83 1.79 -10.40
N HIS A 11 3.56 1.49 -10.64
CA HIS A 11 3.16 0.23 -11.25
C HIS A 11 1.82 0.35 -12.01
N GLN A 12 1.31 -0.77 -12.51
CA GLN A 12 0.05 -0.85 -13.24
C GLN A 12 -0.59 -2.21 -13.00
N THR A 13 -1.92 -2.25 -13.00
CA THR A 13 -2.68 -3.51 -13.00
C THR A 13 -2.37 -4.32 -14.27
N ILE A 14 -2.76 -5.59 -14.30
CA ILE A 14 -2.65 -6.44 -15.50
C ILE A 14 -3.35 -5.78 -16.71
N ASP A 15 -4.46 -5.08 -16.47
CA ASP A 15 -5.24 -4.38 -17.51
C ASP A 15 -4.70 -2.97 -17.83
N GLY A 16 -3.54 -2.59 -17.29
CA GLY A 16 -2.86 -1.33 -17.61
C GLY A 16 -3.37 -0.10 -16.85
N LEU A 17 -4.29 -0.25 -15.89
CA LEU A 17 -4.68 0.85 -15.00
C LEU A 17 -3.46 1.25 -14.12
N PRO A 18 -2.95 2.49 -14.20
CA PRO A 18 -1.79 2.94 -13.44
C PRO A 18 -2.12 3.09 -11.94
N TYR A 19 -1.16 2.72 -11.11
CA TYR A 19 -1.23 2.89 -9.66
C TYR A 19 0.17 3.00 -9.05
N GLN A 20 0.24 3.27 -7.74
CA GLN A 20 1.47 3.22 -6.96
C GLN A 20 1.39 2.12 -5.91
N HIS A 21 2.38 1.24 -5.90
CA HIS A 21 2.52 0.19 -4.90
C HIS A 21 3.17 0.77 -3.65
N LEU A 22 2.42 0.90 -2.56
CA LEU A 22 2.92 1.26 -1.24
C LEU A 22 3.26 -0.02 -0.47
N HIS A 23 4.54 -0.38 -0.49
CA HIS A 23 5.07 -1.48 0.28
C HIS A 23 5.45 -1.01 1.69
N PHE A 24 5.00 -1.71 2.72
CA PHE A 24 5.45 -1.47 4.08
C PHE A 24 6.17 -2.68 4.68
N ARG A 25 7.19 -2.41 5.51
CA ARG A 25 7.94 -3.43 6.27
C ARG A 25 8.06 -3.05 7.72
N ILE A 26 7.86 -4.03 8.58
CA ILE A 26 8.25 -3.96 9.99
C ILE A 26 9.72 -4.41 10.07
N VAL A 27 10.59 -3.54 10.59
CA VAL A 27 12.05 -3.76 10.64
C VAL A 27 12.58 -3.90 12.07
N THR A 28 11.70 -4.06 13.06
CA THR A 28 12.08 -4.44 14.42
C THR A 28 12.62 -5.87 14.42
N ALA A 29 13.53 -6.16 15.37
CA ALA A 29 14.23 -7.45 15.41
C ALA A 29 13.29 -8.65 15.65
N ASP A 30 12.19 -8.41 16.36
CA ASP A 30 11.15 -9.40 16.67
C ASP A 30 9.95 -9.35 15.70
N GLY A 31 9.92 -8.38 14.78
CA GLY A 31 8.80 -8.17 13.87
C GLY A 31 7.55 -7.61 14.55
N ILE A 32 7.67 -7.11 15.78
CA ILE A 32 6.57 -6.57 16.58
C ILE A 32 6.61 -5.04 16.52
N ILE A 33 5.44 -4.43 16.41
CA ILE A 33 5.21 -2.99 16.55
C ILE A 33 4.06 -2.76 17.53
N ALA A 34 4.09 -1.61 18.20
CA ALA A 34 3.02 -1.11 19.04
C ALA A 34 2.30 0.07 18.37
N PRO A 35 1.07 0.43 18.78
CA PRO A 35 0.37 1.59 18.20
C PRO A 35 1.15 2.90 18.28
N GLU A 36 2.00 3.09 19.30
CA GLU A 36 2.85 4.26 19.46
C GLU A 36 3.86 4.41 18.32
N ASP A 37 4.23 3.32 17.66
CA ASP A 37 5.13 3.31 16.51
C ASP A 37 4.52 3.94 15.26
N LEU A 38 3.23 4.28 15.26
CA LEU A 38 2.64 5.11 14.21
C LEU A 38 3.03 6.60 14.35
N LYS A 39 3.49 7.03 15.53
CA LYS A 39 3.84 8.44 15.76
C LYS A 39 5.07 8.81 14.94
N GLY A 40 4.91 9.79 14.06
CA GLY A 40 5.99 10.23 13.17
C GLY A 40 6.22 9.32 11.96
N LEU A 41 5.33 8.34 11.74
CA LEU A 41 5.23 7.68 10.45
C LEU A 41 4.65 8.69 9.46
N HIS A 42 5.33 8.89 8.34
CA HIS A 42 4.87 9.78 7.28
C HIS A 42 4.94 9.03 5.95
N LEU A 43 3.92 9.25 5.10
CA LEU A 43 3.96 8.76 3.73
C LEU A 43 5.17 9.35 2.98
N PRO A 44 5.78 8.59 2.04
CA PRO A 44 6.83 9.13 1.20
C PRO A 44 6.35 10.35 0.41
N THR A 45 7.14 11.43 0.42
CA THR A 45 6.75 12.74 -0.14
C THR A 45 6.50 12.76 -1.65
N HIS A 46 6.92 11.71 -2.35
CA HIS A 46 6.74 11.54 -3.79
C HIS A 46 5.52 10.68 -4.17
N LEU A 47 4.66 10.33 -3.21
CA LEU A 47 3.41 9.65 -3.47
C LEU A 47 2.43 10.60 -4.20
N ASP A 48 1.99 10.20 -5.39
CA ASP A 48 1.08 10.96 -6.24
C ASP A 48 -0.39 10.65 -5.95
N PHE A 49 -1.08 11.52 -5.22
CA PHE A 49 -2.51 11.33 -4.90
C PHE A 49 -3.45 11.42 -6.12
N LYS A 50 -2.96 11.77 -7.32
CA LYS A 50 -3.79 11.72 -8.54
C LYS A 50 -3.96 10.30 -9.08
N GLN A 51 -3.18 9.35 -8.59
CA GLN A 51 -3.22 7.94 -9.00
C GLN A 51 -3.81 7.06 -7.89
N GLY A 52 -4.09 5.81 -8.23
CA GLY A 52 -4.43 4.79 -7.24
C GLY A 52 -3.24 4.39 -6.37
N VAL A 53 -3.52 3.90 -5.17
CA VAL A 53 -2.51 3.32 -4.28
C VAL A 53 -2.94 1.89 -3.91
N VAL A 54 -2.02 0.93 -4.06
CA VAL A 54 -2.19 -0.43 -3.52
C VAL A 54 -1.25 -0.60 -2.34
N ILE A 55 -1.80 -0.95 -1.18
CA ILE A 55 -1.06 -1.17 0.06
C ILE A 55 -0.74 -2.66 0.21
N GLU A 56 0.52 -2.98 0.44
CA GLU A 56 0.99 -4.35 0.64
C GLU A 56 2.11 -4.42 1.68
N GLY A 57 2.05 -5.43 2.53
CA GLY A 57 3.06 -5.70 3.55
C GLY A 57 2.53 -6.64 4.61
N LYS A 58 3.40 -7.21 5.43
CA LYS A 58 2.97 -8.05 6.57
C LYS A 58 2.89 -7.19 7.82
N GLY A 59 1.70 -7.04 8.36
CA GLY A 59 1.49 -6.25 9.57
C GLY A 59 0.08 -6.36 10.14
N PRO A 60 -0.15 -5.73 11.31
CA PRO A 60 -1.44 -5.76 11.97
C PRO A 60 -2.50 -4.94 11.22
N ILE A 61 -3.77 -5.28 11.43
CA ILE A 61 -4.92 -4.64 10.77
C ILE A 61 -4.95 -3.13 11.01
N TRP A 62 -4.58 -2.67 12.21
CA TRP A 62 -4.58 -1.25 12.53
C TRP A 62 -3.54 -0.45 11.72
N LEU A 63 -2.45 -1.07 11.27
CA LEU A 63 -1.47 -0.42 10.39
C LEU A 63 -2.07 -0.22 8.99
N TYR A 64 -2.77 -1.24 8.47
CA TYR A 64 -3.55 -1.10 7.24
C TYR A 64 -4.61 0.00 7.37
N GLY A 65 -5.37 0.04 8.46
CA GLY A 65 -6.37 1.07 8.70
C GLY A 65 -5.77 2.48 8.71
N TYR A 66 -4.62 2.66 9.37
CA TYR A 66 -3.86 3.90 9.35
C TYR A 66 -3.41 4.30 7.93
N LEU A 67 -2.75 3.39 7.20
CA LEU A 67 -2.24 3.68 5.86
C LEU A 67 -3.38 3.95 4.86
N VAL A 68 -4.52 3.26 4.96
CA VAL A 68 -5.71 3.55 4.16
C VAL A 68 -6.21 4.98 4.44
N HIS A 69 -6.21 5.40 5.70
CA HIS A 69 -6.60 6.77 6.05
C HIS A 69 -5.61 7.81 5.52
N GLU A 70 -4.31 7.61 5.69
CA GLU A 70 -3.29 8.53 5.16
C GLU A 70 -3.33 8.61 3.63
N CYS A 71 -3.61 7.50 2.95
CA CYS A 71 -3.75 7.44 1.50
C CYS A 71 -5.14 7.87 0.99
N HIS A 72 -6.09 8.25 1.85
CA HIS A 72 -7.45 8.59 1.43
C HIS A 72 -7.55 9.69 0.35
N PRO A 73 -6.63 10.68 0.25
CA PRO A 73 -6.70 11.67 -0.82
C PRO A 73 -6.38 11.10 -2.21
N ALA A 74 -5.88 9.86 -2.30
CA ALA A 74 -5.59 9.20 -3.57
C ALA A 74 -6.86 9.02 -4.41
N ALA A 75 -6.72 8.89 -5.73
CA ALA A 75 -7.87 8.64 -6.61
C ALA A 75 -8.68 7.40 -6.17
N TRP A 76 -7.96 6.37 -5.71
CA TRP A 76 -8.52 5.20 -5.04
C TRP A 76 -7.44 4.50 -4.20
N VAL A 77 -7.86 3.71 -3.22
CA VAL A 77 -6.98 2.91 -2.37
C VAL A 77 -7.44 1.46 -2.38
N ALA A 78 -6.50 0.53 -2.53
CA ALA A 78 -6.73 -0.90 -2.45
C ALA A 78 -5.77 -1.57 -1.47
N CYS A 79 -6.23 -2.64 -0.82
CA CYS A 79 -5.37 -3.52 -0.02
C CYS A 79 -5.06 -4.78 -0.83
N TYR A 80 -3.79 -5.16 -0.91
CA TYR A 80 -3.41 -6.42 -1.55
C TYR A 80 -3.76 -7.62 -0.67
N ASP A 81 -4.47 -8.60 -1.24
CA ASP A 81 -4.63 -9.94 -0.70
C ASP A 81 -3.99 -10.93 -1.68
N THR A 82 -3.03 -11.73 -1.19
CA THR A 82 -2.30 -12.73 -1.98
C THR A 82 -3.19 -13.73 -2.74
N ARG A 83 -4.44 -13.92 -2.33
CA ARG A 83 -5.38 -14.87 -2.93
C ARG A 83 -6.26 -14.23 -4.00
N LEU A 84 -6.37 -12.90 -4.02
CA LEU A 84 -7.34 -12.16 -4.82
C LEU A 84 -6.69 -11.15 -5.77
N GLY A 85 -5.70 -10.40 -5.29
CA GLY A 85 -5.21 -9.18 -5.95
C GLY A 85 -5.45 -7.95 -5.09
N GLY A 86 -5.58 -6.77 -5.72
CA GLY A 86 -5.84 -5.51 -5.02
C GLY A 86 -7.32 -5.29 -4.79
N VAL A 87 -7.81 -5.37 -3.54
CA VAL A 87 -9.21 -5.13 -3.20
C VAL A 87 -9.42 -3.65 -2.92
N VAL A 88 -10.23 -2.96 -3.73
CA VAL A 88 -10.52 -1.53 -3.57
C VAL A 88 -11.33 -1.28 -2.29
N VAL A 89 -10.79 -0.47 -1.38
CA VAL A 89 -11.38 -0.14 -0.07
C VAL A 89 -11.83 1.33 0.04
N SER A 90 -11.34 2.20 -0.83
CA SER A 90 -11.76 3.61 -0.95
C SER A 90 -11.61 4.08 -2.39
N THR A 91 -12.51 4.95 -2.88
CA THR A 91 -12.41 5.53 -4.22
C THR A 91 -13.09 6.90 -4.28
N HIS A 92 -12.45 7.85 -4.97
CA HIS A 92 -12.99 9.18 -5.32
C HIS A 92 -13.18 9.33 -6.84
N THR A 93 -13.10 8.22 -7.58
CA THR A 93 -13.23 8.18 -9.04
C THR A 93 -14.22 7.10 -9.49
N HIS A 94 -14.73 7.26 -10.70
CA HIS A 94 -15.57 6.25 -11.37
C HIS A 94 -14.74 5.19 -12.11
N ALA A 95 -13.41 5.31 -12.15
CA ALA A 95 -12.53 4.34 -12.81
C ALA A 95 -12.51 2.97 -12.13
N VAL A 96 -12.82 2.91 -10.82
CA VAL A 96 -12.92 1.67 -10.03
C VAL A 96 -14.08 1.76 -9.04
N SER A 97 -14.59 0.61 -8.60
CA SER A 97 -15.67 0.52 -7.62
C SER A 97 -15.18 -0.02 -6.27
N LEU A 98 -15.84 0.36 -5.17
CA LEU A 98 -15.61 -0.29 -3.88
C LEU A 98 -15.81 -1.79 -4.00
N SER A 99 -15.01 -2.58 -3.29
CA SER A 99 -14.96 -4.05 -3.33
C SER A 99 -14.52 -4.68 -4.66
N GLN A 100 -14.22 -3.87 -5.69
CA GLN A 100 -13.61 -4.39 -6.92
C GLN A 100 -12.26 -5.04 -6.61
N VAL A 101 -12.03 -6.21 -7.17
CA VAL A 101 -10.73 -6.88 -7.13
C VAL A 101 -9.98 -6.53 -8.41
N LEU A 102 -8.87 -5.79 -8.26
CA LEU A 102 -7.97 -5.44 -9.34
C LEU A 102 -6.97 -6.58 -9.57
N PRO A 103 -6.84 -7.10 -10.80
CA PRO A 103 -5.84 -8.10 -11.14
C PRO A 103 -4.47 -7.42 -11.12
N ILE A 104 -3.66 -7.74 -10.12
CA ILE A 104 -2.32 -7.15 -9.94
C ILE A 104 -1.27 -8.24 -9.79
N GLU A 105 -0.12 -8.00 -10.42
CA GLU A 105 1.13 -8.63 -10.04
C GLU A 105 1.89 -7.65 -9.15
N LEU A 106 2.63 -8.18 -8.17
CA LEU A 106 3.48 -7.33 -7.33
C LEU A 106 4.67 -6.86 -8.14
N PRO A 107 5.19 -5.64 -7.87
CA PRO A 107 6.41 -5.20 -8.52
C PRO A 107 7.55 -6.16 -8.15
N PRO A 108 8.50 -6.43 -9.06
CA PRO A 108 9.60 -7.35 -8.80
C PRO A 108 10.34 -6.95 -7.52
N ASN A 109 10.51 -7.92 -6.62
CA ASN A 109 11.13 -7.70 -5.33
C ASN A 109 12.56 -7.20 -5.56
N ARG A 110 12.85 -5.94 -5.20
CA ARG A 110 14.20 -5.35 -5.35
C ARG A 110 15.27 -6.04 -4.49
N LEU A 111 14.91 -7.06 -3.71
CA LEU A 111 15.78 -7.75 -2.74
C LEU A 111 16.15 -9.20 -3.07
N THR A 112 15.89 -9.71 -4.28
CA THR A 112 16.41 -11.01 -4.75
C THR A 112 17.67 -10.93 -5.63
N LEU A 113 18.23 -9.74 -5.83
CA LEU A 113 19.61 -9.60 -6.30
C LEU A 113 20.55 -9.70 -5.10
N ARG A 114 20.87 -10.94 -4.70
CA ARG A 114 22.04 -11.24 -3.88
C ARG A 114 23.27 -11.43 -4.77
#